data_AF-A0A4Q3SDY8-F1
#
_entry.id   AF-A0A4Q3SDY8-F1
#
_cell.length_a   1.000
_cell.length_b   1.000
_cell.length_c   1.000
_cell.angle_alpha   90.00
_cell.angle_beta   90.00
_cell.angle_gamma   90.00
#
_symmetry.space_group_name_H-M   'P 1'
#
loop_
_entity.id
_entity.type
_entity.pdbx_description
1 polymer ?
#
loop_
_entity_poly.entity_id
_entity_poly.type
_entity_poly.pdbx_seq_one_letter_code
_entity_poly.pdbx_strand_id
1 'polypeptide(L)'
;LETLFSFAYTKGARIHSNSWGGGNPGEYDEQSRQLDSFVWKKKDFCILVAAGNDGTDSDGDGTINPMSVTSPGTAKNCITVGASENKRPDFNNERYGDWWPGDYPAAPYKTDPMADKPTQVAAFSSRGPTRDNRIKPEVVAPGTFILSTRSSMIAPNNTAWAAFPPSKKYFYMGGTSMATPLTAGAMGIIREYIRTIGKIANPTAALLKAAVIAGAVKLPGLSPAAEAADNHQGFGCVNVDNIVAPKSPVKVHFIESTKSLSTGESFSYSVRIKSKTGNLKVVMAYTDYPGSALVNNLNLIVTSPTNKKTTGNSSLENSAAFDSNNNVEILNIAKAAAGTWKIEIVAANIPQGPQDFALVIIGNVSSVAPTKKNPPPKKTPKKKSAAKSAPKKSRKDDDDEDDDDDED
;
A
#
# COMPACT_ATOMS: atom_id res chain seq x y z
N LEU A 1 -3.90 -20.40 7.95
CA LEU A 1 -2.67 -19.58 7.77
C LEU A 1 -1.90 -19.33 9.05
N GLU A 2 -2.55 -19.12 10.21
CA GLU A 2 -1.85 -18.85 11.48
C GLU A 2 -0.78 -19.91 11.83
N THR A 3 -1.07 -21.21 11.66
CA THR A 3 -0.09 -22.30 11.87
C THR A 3 1.12 -22.19 10.95
N LEU A 4 0.89 -21.96 9.64
CA LEU A 4 1.95 -21.84 8.63
C LEU A 4 2.89 -20.67 8.95
N PHE A 5 2.32 -19.49 9.22
CA PHE A 5 3.11 -18.29 9.49
C PHE A 5 3.80 -18.35 10.85
N SER A 6 3.15 -18.93 11.88
CA SER A 6 3.77 -19.13 13.19
C SER A 6 5.00 -20.04 13.10
N PHE A 7 4.93 -21.11 12.31
CA PHE A 7 6.07 -22.00 12.10
C PHE A 7 7.27 -21.22 11.50
N ALA A 8 7.06 -20.49 10.40
CA ALA A 8 8.14 -19.71 9.79
C ALA A 8 8.67 -18.61 10.73
N TYR A 9 7.78 -17.90 11.43
CA TYR A 9 8.14 -16.81 12.34
C TYR A 9 9.02 -17.30 13.50
N THR A 10 8.68 -18.45 14.10
CA THR A 10 9.44 -19.06 15.21
C THR A 10 10.80 -19.60 14.76
N LYS A 11 10.97 -19.90 13.47
CA LYS A 11 12.27 -20.21 12.85
C LYS A 11 13.08 -18.97 12.46
N GLY A 12 12.61 -17.77 12.80
CA GLY A 12 13.33 -16.52 12.56
C GLY A 12 13.04 -15.85 11.21
N ALA A 13 12.14 -16.43 10.39
CA ALA A 13 11.73 -15.76 9.16
C ALA A 13 10.98 -14.45 9.48
N ARG A 14 11.22 -13.43 8.66
CA ARG A 14 10.57 -12.11 8.74
C ARG A 14 9.98 -11.63 7.42
N ILE A 15 10.21 -12.41 6.36
CA ILE A 15 9.62 -12.25 5.04
C ILE A 15 9.08 -13.63 4.65
N HIS A 16 7.83 -13.71 4.21
CA HIS A 16 7.19 -14.96 3.79
C HIS A 16 6.54 -14.76 2.43
N SER A 17 6.97 -15.53 1.43
CA SER A 17 6.49 -15.44 0.05
C SER A 17 5.49 -16.57 -0.24
N ASN A 18 4.36 -16.24 -0.86
CA ASN A 18 3.28 -17.18 -1.15
C ASN A 18 2.86 -17.08 -2.63
N SER A 19 3.35 -17.99 -3.45
CA SER A 19 3.01 -18.09 -4.87
C SER A 19 1.79 -19.01 -5.08
N TRP A 20 0.69 -18.70 -4.41
CA TRP A 20 -0.58 -19.43 -4.48
C TRP A 20 -1.71 -18.50 -4.03
N GLY A 21 -2.94 -18.86 -4.40
CA GLY A 21 -4.16 -18.12 -4.09
C GLY A 21 -5.38 -18.83 -4.67
N GLY A 22 -6.56 -18.28 -4.42
CA GLY A 22 -7.84 -18.78 -4.88
C GLY A 22 -9.02 -18.12 -4.15
N GLY A 23 -10.19 -18.74 -4.25
CA GLY A 23 -11.44 -18.15 -3.76
C GLY A 23 -12.06 -17.19 -4.78
N ASN A 24 -13.10 -16.45 -4.37
CA ASN A 24 -13.81 -15.62 -5.32
C ASN A 24 -13.03 -14.33 -5.65
N PRO A 25 -13.06 -13.86 -6.91
CA PRO A 25 -12.33 -12.66 -7.31
C PRO A 25 -12.74 -11.43 -6.50
N GLY A 26 -11.72 -10.69 -6.06
CA GLY A 26 -11.79 -9.48 -5.25
C GLY A 26 -12.27 -9.68 -3.81
N GLU A 27 -12.61 -10.89 -3.38
CA GLU A 27 -13.21 -11.16 -2.07
C GLU A 27 -12.18 -11.16 -0.94
N TYR A 28 -12.55 -10.56 0.20
CA TYR A 28 -11.85 -10.75 1.47
C TYR A 28 -12.46 -11.94 2.22
N ASP A 29 -11.83 -13.11 2.10
CA ASP A 29 -12.30 -14.35 2.74
C ASP A 29 -11.56 -14.65 4.07
N GLU A 30 -11.76 -15.85 4.59
CA GLU A 30 -11.09 -16.34 5.80
C GLU A 30 -9.55 -16.33 5.71
N GLN A 31 -8.97 -16.64 4.56
CA GLN A 31 -7.52 -16.63 4.39
C GLN A 31 -6.98 -15.20 4.49
N SER A 32 -7.66 -14.23 3.84
CA SER A 32 -7.31 -12.82 3.97
C SER A 32 -7.45 -12.32 5.41
N ARG A 33 -8.51 -12.73 6.12
CA ARG A 33 -8.70 -12.41 7.55
C ARG A 33 -7.58 -12.97 8.43
N GLN A 34 -7.20 -14.23 8.23
CA GLN A 34 -6.13 -14.87 9.00
C GLN A 34 -4.77 -14.23 8.72
N LEU A 35 -4.50 -13.84 7.46
CA LEU A 35 -3.29 -13.12 7.09
C LEU A 35 -3.22 -11.79 7.83
N ASP A 36 -4.26 -10.96 7.72
CA ASP A 36 -4.29 -9.65 8.36
C ASP A 36 -4.18 -9.77 9.88
N SER A 37 -4.87 -10.75 10.49
CA SER A 37 -4.81 -11.00 11.94
C SER A 37 -3.40 -11.37 12.37
N PHE A 38 -2.69 -12.17 11.57
CA PHE A 38 -1.32 -12.55 11.88
C PHE A 38 -0.38 -11.33 11.83
N VAL A 39 -0.44 -10.52 10.78
CA VAL A 39 0.43 -9.34 10.64
C VAL A 39 0.08 -8.26 11.67
N TRP A 40 -1.20 -8.11 12.02
CA TRP A 40 -1.63 -7.22 13.12
C TRP A 40 -0.98 -7.59 14.45
N LYS A 41 -0.92 -8.90 14.78
CA LYS A 41 -0.26 -9.42 15.98
C LYS A 41 1.28 -9.42 15.87
N LYS A 42 1.82 -9.58 14.66
CA LYS A 42 3.26 -9.71 14.35
C LYS A 42 3.67 -8.67 13.32
N LYS A 43 3.68 -7.41 13.74
CA LYS A 43 3.94 -6.25 12.85
C LYS A 43 5.30 -6.30 12.16
N ASP A 44 6.25 -7.12 12.61
CA ASP A 44 7.57 -7.31 11.99
C ASP A 44 7.61 -8.45 10.96
N PHE A 45 6.47 -9.05 10.59
CA PHE A 45 6.38 -10.15 9.63
C PHE A 45 5.76 -9.70 8.30
N CYS A 46 6.60 -9.54 7.28
CA CYS A 46 6.19 -9.11 5.95
C CYS A 46 5.75 -10.30 5.09
N ILE A 47 4.52 -10.29 4.60
CA ILE A 47 3.96 -11.36 3.79
C ILE A 47 3.74 -10.86 2.36
N LEU A 48 4.24 -11.62 1.38
CA LEU A 48 3.99 -11.41 -0.04
C LEU A 48 3.06 -12.51 -0.57
N VAL A 49 2.16 -12.12 -1.47
CA VAL A 49 1.20 -13.05 -2.11
C VAL A 49 1.13 -12.75 -3.60
N ALA A 50 1.07 -13.78 -4.43
CA ALA A 50 0.82 -13.63 -5.87
C ALA A 50 -0.58 -13.04 -6.12
N ALA A 51 -0.72 -12.16 -7.10
CA ALA A 51 -2.02 -11.57 -7.43
C ALA A 51 -3.02 -12.57 -8.01
N GLY A 52 -2.54 -13.64 -8.67
CA GLY A 52 -3.34 -14.53 -9.50
C GLY A 52 -2.97 -14.42 -10.97
N ASN A 53 -3.46 -15.35 -11.80
CA ASN A 53 -3.17 -15.40 -13.23
C ASN A 53 -4.47 -15.34 -14.07
N ASP A 54 -5.51 -14.71 -13.53
CA ASP A 54 -6.87 -14.70 -14.07
C ASP A 54 -7.19 -13.40 -14.83
N GLY A 55 -6.16 -12.67 -15.29
CA GLY A 55 -6.33 -11.51 -16.17
C GLY A 55 -6.65 -11.93 -17.60
N THR A 56 -7.84 -11.60 -18.11
CA THR A 56 -8.29 -11.95 -19.47
C THR A 56 -8.91 -10.76 -20.20
N ASP A 57 -8.91 -10.80 -21.53
CA ASP A 57 -9.65 -9.92 -22.46
C ASP A 57 -10.69 -10.79 -23.19
N SER A 58 -11.42 -11.63 -22.45
CA SER A 58 -12.30 -12.65 -23.04
C SER A 58 -13.50 -12.06 -23.80
N ASP A 59 -13.86 -10.82 -23.50
CA ASP A 59 -14.84 -10.02 -24.22
C ASP A 59 -14.27 -9.34 -25.48
N GLY A 60 -12.95 -9.33 -25.64
CA GLY A 60 -12.25 -8.93 -26.86
C GLY A 60 -12.30 -7.43 -27.14
N ASP A 61 -12.39 -6.60 -26.09
CA ASP A 61 -12.41 -5.15 -26.20
C ASP A 61 -11.00 -4.53 -26.24
N GLY A 62 -9.96 -5.36 -26.06
CA GLY A 62 -8.56 -4.97 -26.08
C GLY A 62 -8.03 -4.53 -24.70
N THR A 63 -8.81 -4.72 -23.64
CA THR A 63 -8.48 -4.38 -22.26
C THR A 63 -8.58 -5.61 -21.37
N ILE A 64 -7.70 -5.71 -20.37
CA ILE A 64 -7.79 -6.80 -19.40
C ILE A 64 -8.85 -6.46 -18.36
N ASN A 65 -9.79 -7.39 -18.20
CA ASN A 65 -10.91 -7.31 -17.29
C ASN A 65 -10.46 -7.08 -15.83
N PRO A 66 -11.16 -6.19 -15.09
CA PRO A 66 -10.82 -5.87 -13.71
C PRO A 66 -11.28 -6.98 -12.75
N MET A 67 -10.92 -6.83 -11.47
CA MET A 67 -11.41 -7.64 -10.35
C MET A 67 -11.13 -9.15 -10.52
N SER A 68 -9.88 -9.50 -10.81
CA SER A 68 -9.40 -10.88 -10.94
C SER A 68 -8.37 -11.27 -9.87
N VAL A 69 -8.01 -10.36 -8.96
CA VAL A 69 -7.16 -10.69 -7.79
C VAL A 69 -7.93 -11.60 -6.82
N THR A 70 -7.29 -12.66 -6.32
CA THR A 70 -7.94 -13.63 -5.43
C THR A 70 -7.28 -13.68 -4.05
N SER A 71 -7.92 -14.36 -3.10
CA SER A 71 -7.41 -14.51 -1.74
C SER A 71 -6.21 -15.45 -1.67
N PRO A 72 -5.23 -15.25 -0.77
CA PRO A 72 -5.10 -14.18 0.22
C PRO A 72 -4.44 -12.90 -0.32
N GLY A 73 -4.31 -12.77 -1.64
CA GLY A 73 -3.83 -11.56 -2.31
C GLY A 73 -4.76 -10.35 -2.12
N THR A 74 -5.99 -10.56 -1.66
CA THR A 74 -6.93 -9.49 -1.30
C THR A 74 -6.75 -8.95 0.12
N ALA A 75 -5.89 -9.55 0.95
CA ALA A 75 -5.65 -9.09 2.32
C ALA A 75 -5.03 -7.67 2.37
N LYS A 76 -5.30 -6.89 3.42
CA LYS A 76 -4.82 -5.49 3.53
C LYS A 76 -3.34 -5.42 3.90
N ASN A 77 -2.87 -6.35 4.72
CA ASN A 77 -1.57 -6.29 5.38
C ASN A 77 -0.47 -7.10 4.67
N CYS A 78 -0.73 -7.63 3.47
CA CYS A 78 0.27 -8.23 2.60
C CYS A 78 0.78 -7.23 1.54
N ILE A 79 1.81 -7.65 0.81
CA ILE A 79 2.23 -7.07 -0.47
C ILE A 79 1.79 -8.05 -1.56
N THR A 80 0.76 -7.69 -2.31
CA THR A 80 0.29 -8.47 -3.45
C THR A 80 1.09 -8.11 -4.68
N VAL A 81 1.59 -9.13 -5.37
CA VAL A 81 2.55 -8.98 -6.47
C VAL A 81 1.93 -9.48 -7.77
N GLY A 82 1.73 -8.56 -8.71
CA GLY A 82 1.41 -8.88 -10.10
C GLY A 82 2.65 -9.13 -10.96
N ALA A 83 2.44 -9.44 -12.23
CA ALA A 83 3.52 -9.75 -13.17
C ALA A 83 3.65 -8.64 -14.22
N SER A 84 4.86 -8.13 -14.41
CA SER A 84 5.26 -7.48 -15.65
C SER A 84 5.93 -8.51 -16.57
N GLU A 85 6.14 -8.15 -17.82
CA GLU A 85 6.94 -8.98 -18.70
C GLU A 85 8.41 -8.93 -18.30
N ASN A 86 9.13 -9.99 -18.65
CA ASN A 86 10.58 -9.99 -18.72
C ASN A 86 11.02 -9.63 -20.14
N LYS A 87 12.32 -9.35 -20.34
CA LYS A 87 12.89 -9.11 -21.67
C LYS A 87 13.73 -10.30 -22.12
N ARG A 88 13.19 -11.13 -23.00
CA ARG A 88 13.84 -12.30 -23.57
C ARG A 88 13.54 -12.42 -25.06
N PRO A 89 14.39 -11.84 -25.92
CA PRO A 89 14.21 -11.83 -27.37
C PRO A 89 13.95 -13.21 -28.00
N ASP A 90 14.53 -14.26 -27.43
CA ASP A 90 14.35 -15.65 -27.90
C ASP A 90 12.89 -16.15 -27.80
N PHE A 91 12.06 -15.49 -26.98
CA PHE A 91 10.64 -15.82 -26.78
C PHE A 91 9.69 -14.77 -27.39
N ASN A 92 10.18 -13.87 -28.26
CA ASN A 92 9.33 -12.84 -28.89
C ASN A 92 8.26 -13.41 -29.84
N ASN A 93 8.38 -14.68 -30.23
CA ASN A 93 7.36 -15.37 -31.01
C ASN A 93 6.28 -16.02 -30.14
N GLU A 94 6.45 -16.04 -28.81
CA GLU A 94 5.47 -16.58 -27.87
C GLU A 94 4.46 -15.48 -27.54
N ARG A 95 3.25 -15.58 -28.09
CA ARG A 95 2.20 -14.56 -27.98
C ARG A 95 1.02 -15.05 -27.15
N TYR A 96 0.33 -14.13 -26.48
CA TYR A 96 -0.79 -14.49 -25.61
C TYR A 96 -1.93 -15.18 -26.36
N GLY A 97 -2.33 -14.68 -27.54
CA GLY A 97 -3.41 -15.27 -28.33
C GLY A 97 -3.08 -16.63 -28.96
N ASP A 98 -1.79 -16.97 -29.11
CA ASP A 98 -1.36 -18.28 -29.60
C ASP A 98 -1.47 -19.33 -28.48
N TRP A 99 -1.17 -18.94 -27.24
CA TRP A 99 -1.21 -19.83 -26.06
C TRP A 99 -2.62 -19.95 -25.46
N TRP A 100 -3.36 -18.84 -25.41
CA TRP A 100 -4.67 -18.75 -24.77
C TRP A 100 -5.66 -17.96 -25.64
N PRO A 101 -6.08 -18.53 -26.79
CA PRO A 101 -6.93 -17.82 -27.76
C PRO A 101 -8.32 -17.45 -27.22
N GLY A 102 -8.83 -18.16 -26.19
CA GLY A 102 -10.09 -17.83 -25.53
C GLY A 102 -9.98 -16.64 -24.57
N ASP A 103 -8.83 -16.49 -23.91
CA ASP A 103 -8.59 -15.41 -22.96
C ASP A 103 -8.11 -14.12 -23.65
N TYR A 104 -7.50 -14.25 -24.83
CA TYR A 104 -6.96 -13.12 -25.61
C TYR A 104 -7.36 -13.22 -27.11
N PRO A 105 -8.67 -13.10 -27.43
CA PRO A 105 -9.19 -13.27 -28.79
C PRO A 105 -8.92 -12.09 -29.73
N ALA A 106 -8.60 -10.90 -29.19
CA ALA A 106 -8.51 -9.63 -29.91
C ALA A 106 -7.20 -8.86 -29.67
N ALA A 107 -6.92 -7.87 -30.52
CA ALA A 107 -5.78 -6.97 -30.35
C ALA A 107 -6.02 -6.04 -29.12
N PRO A 108 -4.95 -5.61 -28.40
CA PRO A 108 -3.54 -5.84 -28.74
C PRO A 108 -3.04 -7.22 -28.33
N TYR A 109 -3.60 -7.84 -27.29
CA TYR A 109 -3.03 -9.01 -26.62
C TYR A 109 -2.95 -10.26 -27.51
N LYS A 110 -3.89 -10.46 -28.44
CA LYS A 110 -3.88 -11.61 -29.37
C LYS A 110 -2.53 -11.81 -30.05
N THR A 111 -1.91 -10.72 -30.50
CA THR A 111 -0.65 -10.75 -31.27
C THR A 111 0.55 -10.25 -30.48
N ASP A 112 0.36 -9.88 -29.22
CA ASP A 112 1.42 -9.28 -28.41
C ASP A 112 2.38 -10.37 -27.90
N PRO A 113 3.70 -10.22 -28.09
CA PRO A 113 4.68 -11.08 -27.46
C PRO A 113 4.59 -11.03 -25.93
N MET A 114 4.95 -12.12 -25.27
CA MET A 114 4.89 -12.22 -23.81
C MET A 114 6.20 -11.84 -23.11
N ALA A 115 7.27 -11.50 -23.85
CA ALA A 115 8.62 -11.36 -23.28
C ALA A 115 9.48 -10.29 -23.98
N ASP A 116 8.88 -9.26 -24.59
CA ASP A 116 9.62 -8.24 -25.34
C ASP A 116 9.68 -6.88 -24.60
N LYS A 117 8.66 -6.54 -23.80
CA LYS A 117 8.50 -5.22 -23.18
C LYS A 117 8.45 -5.31 -21.65
N PRO A 118 9.59 -5.18 -20.94
CA PRO A 118 9.61 -5.22 -19.48
C PRO A 118 8.85 -4.06 -18.82
N THR A 119 8.44 -3.06 -19.60
CA THR A 119 7.59 -1.94 -19.19
C THR A 119 6.10 -2.21 -19.36
N GLN A 120 5.69 -3.46 -19.55
CA GLN A 120 4.30 -3.86 -19.74
C GLN A 120 3.87 -4.83 -18.63
N VAL A 121 2.65 -4.69 -18.15
CA VAL A 121 2.02 -5.68 -17.26
C VAL A 121 1.66 -6.91 -18.09
N ALA A 122 2.02 -8.09 -17.62
CA ALA A 122 1.69 -9.34 -18.31
C ALA A 122 0.17 -9.51 -18.40
N ALA A 123 -0.35 -9.96 -19.54
CA ALA A 123 -1.79 -10.01 -19.79
C ALA A 123 -2.53 -10.84 -18.72
N PHE A 124 -2.01 -12.03 -18.41
CA PHE A 124 -2.57 -12.94 -17.39
C PHE A 124 -2.51 -12.39 -15.97
N SER A 125 -1.70 -11.37 -15.67
CA SER A 125 -1.58 -10.87 -14.29
C SER A 125 -2.95 -10.39 -13.82
N SER A 126 -3.46 -10.99 -12.75
CA SER A 126 -4.73 -10.58 -12.15
C SER A 126 -4.73 -9.09 -11.81
N ARG A 127 -5.89 -8.46 -11.98
CA ARG A 127 -6.14 -7.03 -11.83
C ARG A 127 -7.03 -6.78 -10.61
N GLY A 128 -6.85 -5.62 -9.99
CA GLY A 128 -7.82 -5.08 -9.06
C GLY A 128 -9.01 -4.44 -9.78
N PRO A 129 -9.82 -3.66 -9.05
CA PRO A 129 -9.75 -3.48 -7.61
C PRO A 129 -10.21 -4.76 -6.88
N THR A 130 -10.11 -4.77 -5.55
CA THR A 130 -10.89 -5.71 -4.74
C THR A 130 -12.38 -5.35 -4.76
N ARG A 131 -13.26 -6.21 -4.23
CA ARG A 131 -14.71 -5.95 -4.15
C ARG A 131 -15.05 -4.70 -3.33
N ASP A 132 -14.21 -4.35 -2.37
CA ASP A 132 -14.31 -3.14 -1.54
C ASP A 132 -13.49 -1.96 -2.10
N ASN A 133 -13.15 -1.99 -3.39
CA ASN A 133 -12.50 -0.91 -4.13
C ASN A 133 -11.07 -0.55 -3.68
N ARG A 134 -10.34 -1.49 -3.07
CA ARG A 134 -8.90 -1.30 -2.79
C ARG A 134 -8.06 -1.57 -4.02
N ILE A 135 -6.94 -0.86 -4.09
CA ILE A 135 -5.93 -1.04 -5.12
C ILE A 135 -5.19 -2.37 -4.86
N LYS A 136 -5.25 -3.26 -5.85
CA LYS A 136 -4.46 -4.49 -5.94
C LYS A 136 -4.08 -4.74 -7.41
N PRO A 137 -2.94 -5.41 -7.69
CA PRO A 137 -1.83 -5.68 -6.76
C PRO A 137 -1.21 -4.38 -6.21
N GLU A 138 -0.35 -4.45 -5.20
CA GLU A 138 0.41 -3.25 -4.79
C GLU A 138 1.58 -2.97 -5.72
N VAL A 139 2.27 -4.00 -6.19
CA VAL A 139 3.42 -3.86 -7.08
C VAL A 139 3.43 -4.94 -8.13
N VAL A 140 4.19 -4.74 -9.19
CA VAL A 140 4.50 -5.77 -10.18
C VAL A 140 6.00 -6.05 -10.24
N ALA A 141 6.37 -7.22 -10.72
CA ALA A 141 7.75 -7.57 -11.05
C ALA A 141 7.79 -8.53 -12.25
N PRO A 142 8.93 -8.70 -12.94
CA PRO A 142 9.02 -9.62 -14.07
C PRO A 142 8.52 -11.03 -13.72
N GLY A 143 7.55 -11.50 -14.50
CA GLY A 143 6.88 -12.78 -14.28
C GLY A 143 6.70 -13.63 -15.54
N THR A 144 7.19 -13.20 -16.70
CA THR A 144 7.14 -14.01 -17.94
C THR A 144 8.51 -14.62 -18.23
N PHE A 145 8.51 -15.88 -18.67
CA PHE A 145 9.73 -16.64 -19.00
C PHE A 145 10.87 -16.45 -17.98
N ILE A 146 10.60 -16.64 -16.69
CA ILE A 146 11.64 -16.56 -15.66
C ILE A 146 12.42 -17.88 -15.64
N LEU A 147 13.72 -17.81 -15.97
CA LEU A 147 14.64 -18.93 -15.81
C LEU A 147 14.93 -19.12 -14.32
N SER A 148 14.55 -20.27 -13.77
CA SER A 148 14.83 -20.60 -12.36
C SER A 148 15.08 -22.08 -12.17
N THR A 149 15.37 -22.49 -10.94
CA THR A 149 15.73 -23.86 -10.57
C THR A 149 14.62 -24.84 -10.93
N ARG A 150 14.99 -25.93 -11.59
CA ARG A 150 14.12 -27.07 -11.89
C ARG A 150 14.35 -28.16 -10.85
N SER A 151 13.27 -28.63 -10.23
CA SER A 151 13.34 -29.76 -9.30
C SER A 151 13.88 -31.00 -10.02
N SER A 152 14.85 -31.69 -9.42
CA SER A 152 15.37 -32.97 -9.92
C SER A 152 14.36 -34.12 -9.86
N MET A 153 13.27 -33.93 -9.12
CA MET A 153 12.19 -34.90 -8.95
C MET A 153 11.05 -34.72 -9.97
N ILE A 154 11.04 -33.64 -10.77
CA ILE A 154 10.01 -33.44 -11.79
C ILE A 154 10.24 -34.37 -12.98
N ALA A 155 9.16 -34.81 -13.62
CA ALA A 155 9.24 -35.70 -14.78
C ALA A 155 10.20 -35.13 -15.84
N PRO A 156 11.11 -35.94 -16.42
CA PRO A 156 12.12 -35.45 -17.36
C PRO A 156 11.57 -34.73 -18.59
N ASN A 157 10.37 -35.11 -19.03
CA ASN A 157 9.63 -34.52 -20.16
C ASN A 157 8.84 -33.25 -19.79
N ASN A 158 8.74 -32.90 -18.51
CA ASN A 158 8.14 -31.63 -18.11
C ASN A 158 9.17 -30.50 -18.26
N THR A 159 8.89 -29.59 -19.18
CA THR A 159 9.69 -28.41 -19.51
C THR A 159 9.04 -27.11 -19.03
N ALA A 160 7.94 -27.19 -18.28
CA ALA A 160 7.08 -26.07 -17.92
C ALA A 160 6.77 -25.16 -19.14
N TRP A 161 7.12 -23.86 -19.11
CA TRP A 161 6.91 -22.98 -20.27
C TRP A 161 7.95 -23.22 -21.37
N ALA A 162 9.21 -23.42 -21.01
CA ALA A 162 10.26 -23.78 -21.96
C ALA A 162 11.46 -24.45 -21.26
N ALA A 163 12.09 -25.39 -21.98
CA ALA A 163 13.35 -25.98 -21.53
C ALA A 163 14.49 -24.96 -21.54
N PHE A 164 15.55 -25.22 -20.76
CA PHE A 164 16.82 -24.52 -20.88
C PHE A 164 17.90 -25.51 -21.36
N PRO A 165 18.14 -25.62 -22.68
CA PRO A 165 19.03 -26.65 -23.24
C PRO A 165 20.43 -26.71 -22.60
N PRO A 166 21.07 -25.60 -22.20
CA PRO A 166 22.38 -25.65 -21.57
C PRO A 166 22.41 -26.39 -20.22
N SER A 167 21.27 -26.57 -19.53
CA SER A 167 21.23 -27.27 -18.23
C SER A 167 19.84 -27.80 -17.87
N LYS A 168 19.78 -29.10 -17.54
CA LYS A 168 18.56 -29.73 -16.98
C LYS A 168 18.22 -29.31 -15.54
N LYS A 169 19.07 -28.49 -14.90
CA LYS A 169 18.86 -27.96 -13.54
C LYS A 169 17.99 -26.69 -13.52
N TYR A 170 17.65 -26.15 -14.70
CA TYR A 170 16.83 -24.96 -14.83
C TYR A 170 15.79 -25.15 -15.94
N PHE A 171 14.71 -24.38 -15.87
CA PHE A 171 13.72 -24.23 -16.94
C PHE A 171 13.05 -22.87 -16.82
N TYR A 172 12.26 -22.50 -17.83
CA TYR A 172 11.46 -21.29 -17.83
C TYR A 172 10.06 -21.58 -17.31
N MET A 173 9.57 -20.71 -16.43
CA MET A 173 8.17 -20.65 -16.01
C MET A 173 7.67 -19.22 -16.12
N GLY A 174 6.35 -19.04 -16.07
CA GLY A 174 5.75 -17.72 -15.94
C GLY A 174 4.51 -17.74 -15.06
N GLY A 175 4.12 -16.55 -14.63
CA GLY A 175 3.04 -16.32 -13.69
C GLY A 175 3.39 -15.24 -12.68
N THR A 176 2.37 -14.70 -12.02
CA THR A 176 2.57 -13.90 -10.80
C THR A 176 3.31 -14.70 -9.72
N SER A 177 3.18 -16.04 -9.76
CA SER A 177 3.96 -17.00 -8.99
C SER A 177 5.49 -16.87 -9.13
N MET A 178 5.99 -16.35 -10.25
CA MET A 178 7.42 -16.11 -10.48
C MET A 178 7.81 -14.67 -10.12
N ALA A 179 6.90 -13.72 -10.27
CA ALA A 179 7.10 -12.33 -9.85
C ALA A 179 7.19 -12.21 -8.32
N THR A 180 6.33 -12.90 -7.56
CA THR A 180 6.30 -12.85 -6.09
C THR A 180 7.63 -13.22 -5.41
N PRO A 181 8.30 -14.34 -5.72
CA PRO A 181 9.58 -14.68 -5.10
C PRO A 181 10.71 -13.73 -5.53
N LEU A 182 10.66 -13.19 -6.75
CA LEU A 182 11.59 -12.14 -7.19
C LEU A 182 11.44 -10.89 -6.31
N THR A 183 10.20 -10.45 -6.07
CA THR A 183 9.92 -9.36 -5.11
C THR A 183 10.32 -9.74 -3.70
N ALA A 184 10.15 -10.99 -3.25
CA ALA A 184 10.58 -11.42 -1.92
C ALA A 184 12.11 -11.32 -1.73
N GLY A 185 12.89 -11.66 -2.77
CA GLY A 185 14.34 -11.42 -2.80
C GLY A 185 14.68 -9.93 -2.68
N ALA A 186 14.00 -9.08 -3.45
CA ALA A 186 14.12 -7.62 -3.35
C ALA A 186 13.78 -7.10 -1.93
N MET A 187 12.73 -7.65 -1.29
CA MET A 187 12.36 -7.32 0.08
C MET A 187 13.45 -7.71 1.09
N GLY A 188 14.17 -8.81 0.85
CA GLY A 188 15.33 -9.20 1.64
C GLY A 188 16.40 -8.11 1.67
N ILE A 189 16.76 -7.60 0.50
CA ILE A 189 17.74 -6.52 0.33
C ILE A 189 17.24 -5.22 0.96
N ILE A 190 15.98 -4.82 0.70
CA ILE A 190 15.39 -3.61 1.30
C ILE A 190 15.39 -3.70 2.83
N ARG A 191 14.99 -4.85 3.39
CA ARG A 191 14.98 -5.07 4.84
C ARG A 191 16.37 -5.03 5.43
N GLU A 192 17.37 -5.62 4.77
CA GLU A 192 18.77 -5.53 5.21
C GLU A 192 19.26 -4.09 5.24
N TYR A 193 19.01 -3.32 4.17
CA TYR A 193 19.42 -1.92 4.07
C TYR A 193 18.78 -1.06 5.16
N ILE A 194 17.47 -1.20 5.41
CA ILE A 194 16.76 -0.45 6.46
C ILE A 194 17.33 -0.78 7.86
N ARG A 195 17.70 -2.04 8.11
CA ARG A 195 18.30 -2.44 9.39
C ARG A 195 19.72 -1.91 9.59
N THR A 196 20.54 -2.02 8.56
CA THR A 196 22.00 -1.80 8.68
C THR A 196 22.37 -0.35 8.41
N ILE A 197 21.80 0.27 7.38
CA ILE A 197 22.06 1.65 6.96
C ILE A 197 21.00 2.58 7.52
N GLY A 198 19.72 2.20 7.41
CA GLY A 198 18.60 2.96 7.99
C GLY A 198 18.53 2.91 9.51
N LYS A 199 19.29 2.02 10.16
CA LYS A 199 19.38 1.83 11.63
C LYS A 199 18.04 1.52 12.32
N ILE A 200 17.08 0.94 11.61
CA ILE A 200 15.82 0.46 12.18
C ILE A 200 15.94 -1.05 12.38
N ALA A 201 16.26 -1.49 13.59
CA ALA A 201 16.62 -2.89 13.87
C ALA A 201 15.54 -3.91 13.50
N ASN A 202 14.27 -3.56 13.72
CA ASN A 202 13.09 -4.40 13.48
C ASN A 202 12.06 -3.60 12.66
N PRO A 203 12.28 -3.42 11.35
CA PRO A 203 11.34 -2.69 10.52
C PRO A 203 10.01 -3.44 10.43
N THR A 204 8.91 -2.71 10.52
CA THR A 204 7.56 -3.26 10.40
C THR A 204 7.25 -3.68 8.96
N ALA A 205 6.29 -4.59 8.80
CA ALA A 205 5.72 -4.96 7.52
C ALA A 205 5.12 -3.72 6.81
N ALA A 206 4.55 -2.79 7.56
CA ALA A 206 4.07 -1.50 7.04
C ALA A 206 5.22 -0.66 6.46
N LEU A 207 6.34 -0.50 7.17
CA LEU A 207 7.50 0.23 6.65
C LEU A 207 8.10 -0.44 5.41
N LEU A 208 8.19 -1.78 5.41
CA LEU A 208 8.66 -2.56 4.28
C LEU A 208 7.73 -2.40 3.06
N LYS A 209 6.40 -2.43 3.27
CA LYS A 209 5.39 -2.17 2.23
C LYS A 209 5.51 -0.74 1.68
N ALA A 210 5.62 0.26 2.55
CA ALA A 210 5.83 1.65 2.14
C ALA A 210 7.15 1.83 1.36
N ALA A 211 8.22 1.13 1.74
CA ALA A 211 9.51 1.22 1.08
C ALA A 211 9.47 0.65 -0.35
N VAL A 212 8.92 -0.55 -0.55
CA VAL A 212 8.86 -1.12 -1.91
C VAL A 212 7.96 -0.29 -2.83
N ILE A 213 6.86 0.25 -2.31
CA ILE A 213 5.94 1.14 -3.04
C ILE A 213 6.62 2.48 -3.37
N ALA A 214 7.37 3.06 -2.43
CA ALA A 214 8.10 4.29 -2.68
C ALA A 214 9.15 4.12 -3.79
N GLY A 215 9.82 2.97 -3.82
CA GLY A 215 10.80 2.62 -4.84
C GLY A 215 10.21 2.29 -6.20
N ALA A 216 8.96 1.82 -6.24
CA ALA A 216 8.32 1.35 -7.46
C ALA A 216 8.24 2.42 -8.57
N VAL A 217 8.35 1.94 -9.81
CA VAL A 217 8.34 2.74 -11.03
C VAL A 217 7.07 2.42 -11.81
N LYS A 218 6.23 3.43 -12.02
CA LYS A 218 5.02 3.30 -12.84
C LYS A 218 5.40 2.93 -14.27
N LEU A 219 4.79 1.85 -14.76
CA LEU A 219 4.83 1.40 -16.13
C LEU A 219 3.88 2.25 -17.00
N PRO A 220 4.27 2.60 -18.23
CA PRO A 220 3.44 3.39 -19.13
C PRO A 220 2.28 2.58 -19.72
N GLY A 221 1.30 3.27 -20.31
CA GLY A 221 0.31 2.68 -21.23
C GLY A 221 -1.01 2.20 -20.63
N LEU A 222 -1.11 2.05 -19.30
CA LEU A 222 -2.32 1.52 -18.65
C LEU A 222 -3.15 2.56 -17.88
N SER A 223 -2.53 3.65 -17.44
CA SER A 223 -3.24 4.73 -16.72
C SER A 223 -2.51 6.08 -16.89
N PRO A 224 -3.21 7.21 -16.71
CA PRO A 224 -2.61 8.55 -16.82
C PRO A 224 -1.39 8.71 -15.92
N ALA A 225 -0.32 9.34 -16.42
CA ALA A 225 0.94 9.48 -15.69
C ALA A 225 0.83 10.24 -14.35
N ALA A 226 -0.22 11.04 -14.17
CA ALA A 226 -0.45 11.81 -12.95
C ALA A 226 -1.13 11.00 -11.83
N GLU A 227 -1.78 9.87 -12.14
CA GLU A 227 -2.35 8.99 -11.12
C GLU A 227 -1.23 8.22 -10.42
N ALA A 228 -1.24 8.23 -9.10
CA ALA A 228 -0.17 7.61 -8.32
C ALA A 228 -0.22 6.08 -8.31
N ALA A 229 -1.38 5.50 -8.62
CA ALA A 229 -1.61 4.07 -8.68
C ALA A 229 -2.77 3.74 -9.63
N ASP A 230 -2.86 2.49 -10.06
CA ASP A 230 -3.98 1.95 -10.83
C ASP A 230 -4.23 0.47 -10.46
N ASN A 231 -5.34 -0.09 -10.95
CA ASN A 231 -5.75 -1.46 -10.67
C ASN A 231 -5.03 -2.53 -11.52
N HIS A 232 -4.06 -2.16 -12.35
CA HIS A 232 -3.32 -3.09 -13.19
C HIS A 232 -1.91 -3.38 -12.68
N GLN A 233 -1.20 -2.33 -12.26
CA GLN A 233 0.18 -2.40 -11.75
C GLN A 233 0.33 -1.94 -10.30
N GLY A 234 -0.77 -1.52 -9.66
CA GLY A 234 -0.72 -0.90 -8.35
C GLY A 234 0.10 0.38 -8.39
N PHE A 235 1.13 0.42 -7.55
CA PHE A 235 2.07 1.52 -7.44
C PHE A 235 3.27 1.40 -8.40
N GLY A 236 3.31 0.34 -9.21
CA GLY A 236 4.29 0.15 -10.29
C GLY A 236 5.22 -1.04 -10.09
N CYS A 237 6.24 -1.11 -10.97
CA CYS A 237 7.22 -2.18 -10.99
C CYS A 237 8.31 -1.96 -9.93
N VAL A 238 8.66 -3.03 -9.21
CA VAL A 238 9.67 -3.02 -8.14
C VAL A 238 11.02 -2.52 -8.67
N ASN A 239 11.60 -1.53 -7.99
CA ASN A 239 12.94 -1.01 -8.27
C ASN A 239 13.70 -0.84 -6.94
N VAL A 240 14.69 -1.69 -6.71
CA VAL A 240 15.46 -1.74 -5.46
C VAL A 240 16.42 -0.56 -5.34
N ASP A 241 17.02 -0.13 -6.46
CA ASP A 241 17.98 0.98 -6.49
C ASP A 241 17.37 2.28 -6.00
N ASN A 242 16.10 2.55 -6.34
CA ASN A 242 15.39 3.73 -5.85
C ASN A 242 15.29 3.79 -4.31
N ILE A 243 15.53 2.68 -3.61
CA ILE A 243 15.54 2.60 -2.15
C ILE A 243 16.96 2.52 -1.58
N VAL A 244 17.80 1.63 -2.09
CA VAL A 244 19.11 1.33 -1.48
C VAL A 244 20.25 2.14 -2.08
N ALA A 245 20.06 2.67 -3.30
CA ALA A 245 21.08 3.43 -4.04
C ALA A 245 20.46 4.60 -4.84
N PRO A 246 19.66 5.48 -4.21
CA PRO A 246 19.03 6.58 -4.92
C PRO A 246 20.09 7.52 -5.54
N LYS A 247 19.86 7.95 -6.78
CA LYS A 247 20.77 8.89 -7.46
C LYS A 247 20.81 10.22 -6.72
N SER A 248 22.01 10.68 -6.35
CA SER A 248 22.22 12.01 -5.75
C SER A 248 21.56 13.12 -6.60
N PRO A 249 20.89 14.13 -5.99
CA PRO A 249 20.84 14.44 -4.56
C PRO A 249 19.66 13.79 -3.80
N VAL A 250 18.99 12.80 -4.39
CA VAL A 250 17.83 12.13 -3.78
C VAL A 250 18.26 11.33 -2.54
N LYS A 251 17.48 11.44 -1.48
CA LYS A 251 17.62 10.66 -0.25
C LYS A 251 16.32 9.94 0.06
N VAL A 252 16.43 8.81 0.76
CA VAL A 252 15.30 8.04 1.28
C VAL A 252 15.33 8.14 2.79
N HIS A 253 14.21 8.56 3.38
CA HIS A 253 14.02 8.63 4.83
C HIS A 253 12.97 7.60 5.23
N PHE A 254 13.35 6.70 6.13
CA PHE A 254 12.46 5.68 6.70
C PHE A 254 12.02 6.11 8.09
N ILE A 255 10.72 6.06 8.37
CA ILE A 255 10.16 6.51 9.64
C ILE A 255 9.16 5.47 10.13
N GLU A 256 9.46 4.87 11.29
CA GLU A 256 8.47 4.21 12.13
C GLU A 256 7.85 5.26 13.04
N SER A 257 6.53 5.41 13.05
CA SER A 257 5.90 6.37 13.95
C SER A 257 6.15 5.98 15.41
N THR A 258 6.62 6.92 16.21
CA THR A 258 6.68 6.76 17.67
C THR A 258 5.34 7.03 18.35
N LYS A 259 4.31 7.41 17.57
CA LYS A 259 2.98 7.76 18.06
C LYS A 259 1.92 6.96 17.32
N SER A 260 1.09 6.23 18.06
CA SER A 260 -0.18 5.71 17.58
C SER A 260 -1.28 6.75 17.77
N LEU A 261 -2.24 6.82 16.84
CA LEU A 261 -3.28 7.83 16.81
C LEU A 261 -4.65 7.23 17.13
N SER A 262 -5.43 7.95 17.94
CA SER A 262 -6.86 7.71 18.15
C SER A 262 -7.69 8.62 17.24
N THR A 263 -8.98 8.33 17.07
CA THR A 263 -9.91 9.15 16.28
C THR A 263 -9.80 10.64 16.63
N GLY A 264 -9.68 11.49 15.60
CA GLY A 264 -9.57 12.94 15.71
C GLY A 264 -8.15 13.45 16.03
N GLU A 265 -7.19 12.57 16.32
CA GLU A 265 -5.79 12.98 16.48
C GLU A 265 -5.07 13.16 15.14
N SER A 266 -4.02 13.97 15.15
CA SER A 266 -3.07 14.04 14.06
C SER A 266 -1.62 14.06 14.57
N PHE A 267 -0.70 13.73 13.67
CA PHE A 267 0.73 13.87 13.89
C PHE A 267 1.40 14.41 12.64
N SER A 268 2.35 15.32 12.81
CA SER A 268 2.96 16.04 11.71
C SER A 268 4.48 15.99 11.75
N TYR A 269 5.08 15.96 10.57
CA TYR A 269 6.51 16.10 10.31
C TYR A 269 6.76 17.33 9.45
N SER A 270 7.79 18.09 9.80
CA SER A 270 8.37 19.13 8.94
C SER A 270 9.47 18.52 8.08
N VAL A 271 9.39 18.75 6.77
CA VAL A 271 10.35 18.27 5.76
C VAL A 271 10.96 19.48 5.05
N ARG A 272 12.30 19.58 5.03
CA ARG A 272 12.99 20.70 4.37
C ARG A 272 13.64 20.28 3.06
N ILE A 273 13.22 20.91 1.96
CA ILE A 273 13.80 20.73 0.62
C ILE A 273 14.76 21.90 0.33
N LYS A 274 16.03 21.57 0.01
CA LYS A 274 17.14 22.55 -0.11
C LYS A 274 17.13 23.36 -1.40
N SER A 275 16.87 22.73 -2.53
CA SER A 275 16.85 23.38 -3.84
C SER A 275 15.77 22.76 -4.71
N LYS A 276 15.36 23.47 -5.76
CA LYS A 276 14.40 22.98 -6.77
C LYS A 276 15.02 21.83 -7.55
N THR A 277 15.04 20.63 -6.97
CA THR A 277 15.53 19.43 -7.66
C THR A 277 14.67 18.24 -7.26
N GLY A 278 13.91 17.79 -8.24
CA GLY A 278 13.29 16.47 -8.23
C GLY A 278 11.94 16.37 -7.53
N ASN A 279 11.48 15.13 -7.57
CA ASN A 279 10.23 14.65 -7.05
C ASN A 279 10.27 14.55 -5.51
N LEU A 280 9.22 14.98 -4.83
CA LEU A 280 8.96 14.59 -3.44
C LEU A 280 7.90 13.49 -3.47
N LYS A 281 8.30 12.26 -3.16
CA LYS A 281 7.39 11.13 -2.98
C LYS A 281 7.24 10.85 -1.48
N VAL A 282 6.01 10.75 -1.01
CA VAL A 282 5.67 10.39 0.37
C VAL A 282 4.73 9.20 0.32
N VAL A 283 5.10 8.11 0.98
CA VAL A 283 4.26 6.92 1.11
C VAL A 283 3.99 6.68 2.58
N MET A 284 2.70 6.64 2.93
CA MET A 284 2.22 6.14 4.21
C MET A 284 1.68 4.73 4.02
N ALA A 285 2.03 3.84 4.93
CA ALA A 285 1.38 2.54 5.05
C ALA A 285 1.17 2.20 6.53
N TYR A 286 0.15 1.40 6.79
CA TYR A 286 -0.13 0.89 8.13
C TYR A 286 -0.70 -0.52 8.08
N THR A 287 -0.37 -1.32 9.08
CA THR A 287 -1.01 -2.61 9.30
C THR A 287 -2.37 -2.33 9.92
N ASP A 288 -3.44 -2.52 9.15
CA ASP A 288 -4.82 -2.25 9.59
C ASP A 288 -5.40 -3.45 10.36
N TYR A 289 -6.43 -3.21 11.17
CA TYR A 289 -7.14 -4.27 11.88
C TYR A 289 -7.86 -5.21 10.89
N PRO A 290 -7.94 -6.53 11.14
CA PRO A 290 -8.59 -7.46 10.22
C PRO A 290 -10.06 -7.11 9.97
N GLY A 291 -10.48 -7.11 8.70
CA GLY A 291 -11.84 -6.76 8.29
C GLY A 291 -11.98 -6.74 6.78
N SER A 292 -13.20 -6.97 6.29
CA SER A 292 -13.51 -7.08 4.86
C SER A 292 -13.30 -5.79 4.06
N ALA A 293 -13.26 -4.66 4.76
CA ALA A 293 -12.89 -3.35 4.24
C ALA A 293 -11.91 -2.66 5.20
N LEU A 294 -11.51 -1.43 4.90
CA LEU A 294 -10.71 -0.61 5.80
C LEU A 294 -11.41 -0.46 7.16
N VAL A 295 -10.68 -0.71 8.26
CA VAL A 295 -11.23 -0.63 9.63
C VAL A 295 -10.77 0.68 10.27
N ASN A 296 -9.47 0.89 10.36
CA ASN A 296 -8.90 2.16 10.81
C ASN A 296 -8.55 3.03 9.61
N ASN A 297 -9.08 4.25 9.58
CA ASN A 297 -8.85 5.21 8.51
C ASN A 297 -7.85 6.29 8.95
N LEU A 298 -6.63 6.20 8.42
CA LEU A 298 -5.62 7.25 8.47
C LEU A 298 -5.52 7.94 7.11
N ASN A 299 -5.43 9.27 7.11
CA ASN A 299 -5.21 10.06 5.91
C ASN A 299 -3.89 10.83 5.91
N LEU A 300 -3.22 10.83 4.77
CA LEU A 300 -2.00 11.58 4.48
C LEU A 300 -2.35 12.95 3.88
N ILE A 301 -1.83 14.01 4.47
CA ILE A 301 -1.95 15.38 3.96
C ILE A 301 -0.56 15.97 3.83
N VAL A 302 -0.20 16.43 2.64
CA VAL A 302 1.04 17.18 2.40
C VAL A 302 0.72 18.64 2.11
N THR A 303 1.30 19.53 2.90
CA THR A 303 1.17 20.99 2.75
C THR A 303 2.47 21.59 2.20
N SER A 304 2.38 22.31 1.10
CA SER A 304 3.50 23.01 0.46
C SER A 304 3.96 24.24 1.24
N PRO A 305 5.15 24.79 0.91
CA PRO A 305 5.62 26.07 1.45
C PRO A 305 4.67 27.25 1.17
N THR A 306 3.81 27.13 0.15
CA THR A 306 2.78 28.12 -0.20
C THR A 306 1.41 27.79 0.38
N ASN A 307 1.34 26.89 1.38
CA ASN A 307 0.13 26.42 2.04
C ASN A 307 -0.87 25.63 1.15
N LYS A 308 -0.45 25.17 -0.03
CA LYS A 308 -1.28 24.26 -0.85
C LYS A 308 -1.31 22.88 -0.18
N LYS A 309 -2.50 22.36 0.10
CA LYS A 309 -2.69 21.00 0.61
C LYS A 309 -2.98 20.01 -0.53
N THR A 310 -2.53 18.78 -0.35
CA THR A 310 -2.86 17.65 -1.24
C THR A 310 -2.98 16.40 -0.37
N THR A 311 -3.96 15.55 -0.66
CA THR A 311 -4.28 14.35 0.10
C THR A 311 -3.71 13.10 -0.55
N GLY A 312 -3.46 12.04 0.23
CA GLY A 312 -2.98 10.77 -0.30
C GLY A 312 -3.93 10.15 -1.31
N ASN A 313 -3.36 9.49 -2.33
CA ASN A 313 -4.08 8.85 -3.43
C ASN A 313 -5.03 9.78 -4.21
N SER A 314 -4.90 11.10 -4.04
CA SER A 314 -5.80 12.05 -4.67
C SER A 314 -5.72 11.97 -6.19
N SER A 315 -6.87 11.97 -6.87
CA SER A 315 -6.95 12.00 -8.33
C SER A 315 -6.72 13.41 -8.89
N LEU A 316 -6.50 13.49 -10.21
CA LEU A 316 -6.46 14.76 -10.94
C LEU A 316 -7.75 15.57 -10.78
N GLU A 317 -8.89 14.89 -10.62
CA GLU A 317 -10.22 15.50 -10.54
C GLU A 317 -10.56 16.01 -9.14
N ASN A 318 -10.03 15.37 -8.09
CA ASN A 318 -10.31 15.77 -6.71
C ASN A 318 -9.07 15.63 -5.80
N SER A 319 -8.18 16.62 -5.90
CA SER A 319 -6.94 16.70 -5.11
C SER A 319 -7.12 16.84 -3.58
N ALA A 320 -8.37 16.94 -3.10
CA ALA A 320 -8.74 17.14 -1.70
C ALA A 320 -9.57 15.99 -1.10
N ALA A 321 -9.96 14.99 -1.89
CA ALA A 321 -10.67 13.82 -1.37
C ALA A 321 -9.73 12.96 -0.51
N PHE A 322 -10.22 12.54 0.65
CA PHE A 322 -9.54 11.55 1.48
C PHE A 322 -9.79 10.15 0.95
N ASP A 323 -8.76 9.31 0.95
CA ASP A 323 -8.92 7.88 0.74
C ASP A 323 -9.63 7.27 1.96
N SER A 324 -10.53 6.32 1.71
CA SER A 324 -11.25 5.60 2.77
C SER A 324 -11.28 4.09 2.54
N ASN A 325 -10.56 3.60 1.52
CA ASN A 325 -10.51 2.20 1.15
C ASN A 325 -9.11 1.62 1.44
N ASN A 326 -8.04 2.39 1.20
CA ASN A 326 -6.68 1.87 1.18
C ASN A 326 -5.94 2.12 2.50
N ASN A 327 -5.22 1.09 2.99
CA ASN A 327 -4.26 1.22 4.10
C ASN A 327 -2.85 1.66 3.65
N VAL A 328 -2.75 2.14 2.41
CA VAL A 328 -1.58 2.77 1.83
C VAL A 328 -2.03 4.04 1.12
N GLU A 329 -1.38 5.15 1.43
CA GLU A 329 -1.59 6.43 0.76
C GLU A 329 -0.26 6.97 0.25
N ILE A 330 -0.22 7.38 -1.02
CA ILE A 330 0.95 7.95 -1.68
C ILE A 330 0.67 9.36 -2.19
N LEU A 331 1.69 10.20 -2.12
CA LEU A 331 1.75 11.48 -2.81
C LEU A 331 3.03 11.59 -3.62
N ASN A 332 2.90 12.02 -4.86
CA ASN A 332 3.99 12.15 -5.82
C ASN A 332 4.04 13.59 -6.37
N ILE A 333 4.92 14.43 -5.82
CA ILE A 333 5.04 15.85 -6.19
C ILE A 333 6.26 16.00 -7.10
N ALA A 334 6.04 15.86 -8.41
CA ALA A 334 7.10 15.84 -9.42
C ALA A 334 8.02 17.07 -9.41
N LYS A 335 7.49 18.24 -9.05
CA LYS A 335 8.22 19.53 -8.98
C LYS A 335 8.06 20.16 -7.61
N ALA A 336 8.65 19.54 -6.59
CA ALA A 336 8.59 20.07 -5.23
C ALA A 336 9.40 21.38 -5.11
N ALA A 337 8.73 22.45 -4.66
CA ALA A 337 9.38 23.72 -4.36
C ALA A 337 10.36 23.59 -3.18
N ALA A 338 11.46 24.34 -3.23
CA ALA A 338 12.34 24.50 -2.09
C ALA A 338 11.59 25.18 -0.93
N GLY A 339 11.93 24.81 0.30
CA GLY A 339 11.29 25.32 1.51
C GLY A 339 10.85 24.21 2.46
N THR A 340 10.01 24.60 3.42
CA THR A 340 9.47 23.71 4.44
C THR A 340 8.11 23.19 4.01
N TRP A 341 8.00 21.88 3.92
CA TRP A 341 6.76 21.14 3.70
C TRP A 341 6.28 20.56 5.03
N LYS A 342 4.97 20.44 5.21
CA LYS A 342 4.35 19.72 6.34
C LYS A 342 3.74 18.42 5.82
N ILE A 343 4.14 17.29 6.39
CA ILE A 343 3.48 15.99 6.19
C ILE A 343 2.64 15.74 7.44
N GLU A 344 1.33 15.62 7.31
CA GLU A 344 0.39 15.46 8.40
C GLU A 344 -0.41 14.18 8.21
N ILE A 345 -0.43 13.34 9.24
CA ILE A 345 -1.21 12.11 9.29
C ILE A 345 -2.40 12.36 10.21
N VAL A 346 -3.61 12.16 9.70
CA VAL A 346 -4.86 12.41 10.41
C VAL A 346 -5.57 11.09 10.65
N ALA A 347 -5.92 10.82 11.90
CA ALA A 347 -6.77 9.69 12.27
C ALA A 347 -8.24 10.06 12.12
N ALA A 348 -8.77 9.90 10.91
CA ALA A 348 -10.15 10.25 10.59
C ALA A 348 -11.16 9.40 11.37
N ASN A 349 -10.93 8.09 11.45
CA ASN A 349 -11.77 7.17 12.22
C ASN A 349 -10.99 5.90 12.62
N ILE A 350 -10.76 5.68 13.92
CA ILE A 350 -9.97 4.56 14.45
C ILE A 350 -10.81 3.75 15.44
N PRO A 351 -11.76 2.92 14.96
CA PRO A 351 -12.59 2.08 15.83
C PRO A 351 -11.79 0.96 16.53
N GLN A 352 -10.63 0.57 15.99
CA GLN A 352 -9.76 -0.47 16.55
C GLN A 352 -8.37 0.10 16.84
N GLY A 353 -8.30 1.01 17.80
CA GLY A 353 -7.15 1.86 18.06
C GLY A 353 -6.34 1.57 19.33
N PRO A 354 -5.27 2.35 19.55
CA PRO A 354 -4.76 3.38 18.63
C PRO A 354 -3.98 2.77 17.45
N GLN A 355 -3.99 3.43 16.28
CA GLN A 355 -3.33 2.96 15.05
C GLN A 355 -1.98 3.64 14.85
N ASP A 356 -0.91 2.86 14.71
CA ASP A 356 0.41 3.34 14.26
C ASP A 356 0.52 3.34 12.73
N PHE A 357 1.61 3.91 12.21
CA PHE A 357 1.88 3.99 10.78
C PHE A 357 3.38 4.08 10.53
N ALA A 358 3.77 3.80 9.29
CA ALA A 358 5.11 4.01 8.78
C ALA A 358 5.10 5.01 7.62
N LEU A 359 6.19 5.76 7.45
CA LEU A 359 6.40 6.66 6.33
C LEU A 359 7.71 6.35 5.61
N VAL A 360 7.68 6.46 4.29
CA VAL A 360 8.87 6.55 3.45
C VAL A 360 8.80 7.84 2.65
N ILE A 361 9.84 8.66 2.77
CA ILE A 361 9.95 9.95 2.08
C ILE A 361 11.16 9.90 1.16
N ILE A 362 10.93 10.12 -0.14
CA ILE A 362 11.97 10.17 -1.18
C ILE A 362 12.02 11.56 -1.78
N GLY A 363 13.21 12.14 -1.86
CA GLY A 363 13.45 13.42 -2.55
C GLY A 363 14.75 14.07 -2.12
N ASN A 364 15.04 15.28 -2.60
CA ASN A 364 16.18 16.09 -2.10
C ASN A 364 15.86 16.72 -0.73
N VAL A 365 15.63 15.85 0.24
CA VAL A 365 15.21 16.18 1.60
C VAL A 365 16.45 16.33 2.48
N SER A 366 16.62 17.52 3.03
CA SER A 366 17.76 17.86 3.90
C SER A 366 17.55 17.52 5.36
N SER A 367 16.30 17.56 5.83
CA SER A 367 15.92 17.20 7.19
C SER A 367 14.46 16.80 7.25
N VAL A 368 14.15 15.84 8.10
CA VAL A 368 12.79 15.49 8.52
C VAL A 368 12.76 15.51 10.04
N ALA A 369 11.75 16.15 10.63
CA ALA A 369 11.59 16.19 12.09
C ALA A 369 10.10 16.27 12.46
N PRO A 370 9.66 15.62 13.55
CA PRO A 370 8.33 15.86 14.10
C PRO A 370 8.11 17.34 14.39
N THR A 371 6.93 17.87 14.05
CA THR A 371 6.57 19.23 14.45
C THR A 371 6.34 19.25 15.96
N LYS A 372 7.05 20.11 16.70
CA LYS A 372 6.69 20.38 18.11
C LYS A 372 5.24 20.84 18.14
N LYS A 373 4.40 20.27 19.02
CA LYS A 373 3.00 20.71 19.21
C LYS A 373 3.01 22.23 19.34
N ASN A 374 2.29 22.93 18.46
CA ASN A 374 1.82 24.26 18.84
C ASN A 374 0.99 24.06 20.12
N PRO A 375 1.15 24.91 21.16
CA PRO A 375 0.24 24.89 22.29
C PRO A 375 -1.19 24.96 21.76
N PRO A 376 -2.16 24.25 22.36
CA PRO A 376 -3.55 24.44 22.00
C PRO A 376 -3.85 25.95 22.02
N PRO A 377 -4.67 26.46 21.07
CA PRO A 377 -5.02 27.88 21.06
C PRO A 377 -5.51 28.25 22.46
N LYS A 378 -4.90 29.29 23.06
CA LYS A 378 -5.31 29.81 24.37
C LYS A 378 -6.82 29.96 24.33
N LYS A 379 -7.53 29.21 25.19
CA LYS A 379 -8.97 29.38 25.38
C LYS A 379 -9.19 30.87 25.62
N THR A 380 -9.88 31.55 24.70
CA THR A 380 -10.32 32.92 24.89
C THR A 380 -11.08 32.96 26.22
N PRO A 381 -10.75 33.86 27.16
CA PRO A 381 -11.48 33.92 28.43
C PRO A 381 -12.95 34.10 28.12
N LYS A 382 -13.80 33.18 28.59
CA LYS A 382 -15.26 33.38 28.58
C LYS A 382 -15.50 34.72 29.27
N LYS A 383 -16.04 35.71 28.54
CA LYS A 383 -16.60 36.91 29.15
C LYS A 383 -17.62 36.44 30.19
N LYS A 384 -17.34 36.66 31.47
CA LYS A 384 -18.34 36.51 32.53
C LYS A 384 -19.49 37.46 32.17
N SER A 385 -20.65 36.91 31.84
CA SER A 385 -21.88 37.69 31.78
C SER A 385 -22.15 38.23 33.18
N ALA A 386 -22.19 39.56 33.31
CA ALA A 386 -22.59 40.22 34.53
C ALA A 386 -24.01 39.79 34.90
N ALA A 387 -24.17 39.14 36.05
CA ALA A 387 -25.47 38.90 36.64
C ALA A 387 -26.09 40.24 37.04
N LYS A 388 -27.26 40.56 36.47
CA LYS A 388 -28.11 41.66 36.93
C LYS A 388 -28.63 41.31 38.32
N SER A 389 -28.38 42.19 39.28
CA SER A 389 -28.94 42.20 40.62
C SER A 389 -30.47 42.34 40.58
N ALA A 390 -31.19 41.41 41.19
CA ALA A 390 -32.61 41.55 41.51
C ALA A 390 -32.80 42.45 42.76
N PRO A 391 -33.86 43.28 42.82
CA PRO A 391 -34.10 44.15 43.96
C PRO A 391 -34.86 43.43 45.08
N LYS A 392 -34.42 43.66 46.32
CA LYS A 392 -35.16 43.33 47.55
C LYS A 392 -36.46 44.14 47.62
N LYS A 393 -37.59 43.47 47.83
CA LYS A 393 -38.78 44.05 48.46
C LYS A 393 -39.31 43.13 49.55
N SER A 394 -39.86 43.79 50.55
CA SER A 394 -40.13 43.41 51.93
C SER A 394 -41.36 42.54 52.12
N ARG A 395 -41.32 41.80 53.24
CA ARG A 395 -42.42 41.10 53.94
C ARG A 395 -43.76 41.83 53.90
N LYS A 396 -44.83 41.05 53.73
CA LYS A 396 -46.04 41.12 54.54
C LYS A 396 -46.60 39.70 54.69
N ASP A 397 -46.97 39.42 55.93
CA ASP A 397 -47.67 38.24 56.43
C ASP A 397 -49.04 38.13 55.74
N ASP A 398 -49.55 36.90 55.62
CA ASP A 398 -50.93 36.54 55.96
C ASP A 398 -51.04 35.00 55.98
N ASP A 399 -51.83 34.56 56.95
CA ASP A 399 -52.05 33.21 57.45
C ASP A 399 -52.91 32.32 56.53
N ASP A 400 -53.17 31.10 57.03
CA ASP A 400 -54.24 30.16 56.66
C ASP A 400 -54.00 29.34 55.38
N GLU A 401 -54.33 28.06 55.29
CA GLU A 401 -54.89 27.04 56.18
C GLU A 401 -54.66 25.71 55.41
N ASP A 402 -54.57 24.63 56.16
CA ASP A 402 -55.16 23.32 55.89
C ASP A 402 -54.66 22.38 54.76
N ASP A 403 -54.42 21.17 55.27
CA ASP A 403 -54.91 19.88 54.79
C ASP A 403 -54.15 19.13 53.69
N ASP A 404 -53.49 18.08 54.22
CA ASP A 404 -53.81 16.68 53.97
C ASP A 404 -53.12 15.90 52.84
N ASP A 405 -52.67 14.73 53.31
CA ASP A 405 -52.64 13.40 52.68
C ASP A 405 -51.54 13.16 51.64
N ASP A 406 -50.56 12.32 51.98
CA ASP A 406 -50.55 10.85 51.77
C ASP A 406 -50.42 10.54 50.26
N GLU A 407 -49.59 9.63 49.74
CA GLU A 407 -48.79 8.52 50.20
C GLU A 407 -47.98 8.10 48.94
N ASP A 408 -46.85 7.39 49.15
CA ASP A 408 -46.09 6.53 48.20
C ASP A 408 -45.36 7.09 46.97
#